data_AF-A0A6J6U4A6-F1
#
_entry.id   AF-A0A6J6U4A6-F1
#
_cell.length_a   1.000
_cell.length_b   1.000
_cell.length_c   1.000
_cell.angle_alpha   90.00
_cell.angle_beta   90.00
_cell.angle_gamma   90.00
#
_symmetry.space_group_name_H-M   'P 1'
#
loop_
_entity.id
_entity.type
_entity.pdbx_description
1 polymer ?
#
loop_
_entity_poly.entity_id
_entity_poly.type
_entity_poly.pdbx_seq_one_letter_code
_entity_poly.pdbx_strand_id
1 'polypeptide(L)'
;MYYSNRMANARAGETIDGKPVSDEQIRTWANDAEEGFDVEELRGRGRPSLGDGPSTVIPVRMDEGLLGALNEKAEHDGITRSEAIREAVRSWTRIA
;
A
#
# COMPACT_ATOMS: atom_id res chain seq x y z
N MET A 1 -30.90 8.68 -11.89
CA MET A 1 -31.11 7.33 -12.44
C MET A 1 -30.31 6.36 -11.59
N TYR A 2 -30.96 5.71 -10.62
CA TYR A 2 -30.32 4.78 -9.70
C TYR A 2 -30.16 3.43 -10.39
N TYR A 3 -28.93 2.92 -10.48
CA TYR A 3 -28.71 1.55 -10.97
C TYR A 3 -29.09 0.56 -9.87
N SER A 4 -30.24 -0.08 -10.09
CA SER A 4 -30.65 -1.33 -9.48
C SER A 4 -29.66 -2.43 -9.85
N ASN A 5 -28.85 -2.89 -8.89
CA ASN A 5 -28.21 -4.20 -9.03
C ASN A 5 -27.89 -4.85 -7.69
N ARG A 6 -28.89 -4.95 -6.79
CA ARG A 6 -28.74 -5.63 -5.49
C ARG A 6 -29.56 -6.92 -5.36
N MET A 7 -29.95 -7.56 -6.46
CA MET A 7 -30.69 -8.84 -6.38
C MET A 7 -30.21 -9.95 -7.33
N ALA A 8 -29.04 -9.82 -7.97
CA ALA A 8 -28.57 -10.84 -8.93
C ALA A 8 -27.38 -11.70 -8.49
N ASN A 9 -26.67 -11.40 -7.39
CA ASN A 9 -25.38 -12.05 -7.09
C ASN A 9 -25.34 -12.81 -5.75
N ALA A 10 -26.29 -13.73 -5.56
CA ALA A 10 -26.25 -14.68 -4.44
C ALA A 10 -25.38 -15.94 -4.72
N ARG A 11 -24.52 -15.93 -5.76
CA ARG A 11 -23.67 -17.08 -6.15
C ARG A 11 -22.30 -16.71 -6.76
N ALA A 12 -21.70 -15.60 -6.34
CA ALA A 12 -20.28 -15.34 -6.65
C ALA A 12 -19.49 -15.55 -5.35
N GLY A 13 -18.66 -16.59 -5.30
CA GLY A 13 -17.77 -16.84 -4.17
C GLY A 13 -16.87 -15.63 -3.88
N GLU A 14 -16.27 -15.58 -2.70
CA GLU A 14 -15.33 -14.53 -2.33
C GLU A 14 -14.12 -14.53 -3.26
N THR A 15 -13.56 -13.35 -3.55
CA THR A 15 -12.41 -13.20 -4.45
C THR A 15 -11.31 -12.40 -3.77
N ILE A 16 -10.05 -12.75 -4.05
CA ILE A 16 -8.86 -11.97 -3.69
C ILE A 16 -8.13 -11.60 -4.99
N ASP A 17 -7.84 -10.32 -5.19
CA ASP A 17 -7.24 -9.79 -6.43
C ASP A 17 -7.98 -10.23 -7.71
N GLY A 18 -9.31 -10.30 -7.63
CA GLY A 18 -10.18 -10.73 -8.73
C GLY A 18 -10.17 -12.23 -9.02
N LYS A 19 -9.48 -13.04 -8.21
CA LYS A 19 -9.44 -14.51 -8.32
C LYS A 19 -10.38 -15.15 -7.29
N PRO A 20 -11.23 -16.12 -7.69
CA PRO A 20 -12.07 -16.86 -6.74
C PRO A 20 -11.24 -17.60 -5.69
N VAL A 21 -11.66 -17.51 -4.44
CA VAL A 21 -11.12 -18.33 -3.36
C VAL A 21 -11.72 -19.73 -3.48
N SER A 22 -10.86 -20.75 -3.57
CA SER A 22 -11.29 -22.15 -3.64
C SER A 22 -11.48 -22.76 -2.24
N ASP A 23 -12.30 -23.81 -2.14
CA ASP A 23 -12.47 -24.57 -0.89
C ASP A 23 -11.14 -25.17 -0.40
N GLU A 24 -10.26 -25.55 -1.33
CA GLU A 24 -8.91 -26.04 -1.01
C GLU A 24 -8.07 -24.94 -0.36
N GLN A 25 -8.10 -23.72 -0.90
CA GLN A 25 -7.40 -22.58 -0.35
C GLN A 25 -7.90 -22.22 1.06
N ILE A 26 -9.22 -22.30 1.28
CA ILE A 26 -9.82 -22.09 2.61
C ILE A 26 -9.33 -23.16 3.60
N ARG A 27 -9.28 -24.43 3.19
CA ARG A 27 -8.79 -25.53 4.05
C ARG A 27 -7.33 -25.33 4.41
N THR A 28 -6.48 -24.95 3.45
CA THR A 28 -5.07 -24.66 3.72
C THR A 28 -4.93 -23.57 4.77
N TRP A 29 -5.62 -22.43 4.60
CA TRP A 29 -5.55 -21.35 5.59
C TRP A 29 -6.10 -21.72 6.97
N ALA A 30 -7.14 -22.56 7.02
CA ALA A 30 -7.66 -23.06 8.29
C ALA A 30 -6.61 -23.92 9.01
N ASN A 31 -5.97 -24.84 8.29
CA ASN A 31 -4.89 -25.65 8.84
C ASN A 31 -3.72 -24.79 9.30
N ASP A 32 -3.27 -23.82 8.48
CA ASP A 32 -2.17 -22.91 8.85
C ASP A 32 -2.48 -22.15 10.15
N ALA A 33 -3.75 -21.75 10.34
CA ALA A 33 -4.18 -21.06 11.55
C ALA A 33 -4.26 -21.97 12.79
N GLU A 34 -4.62 -23.23 12.60
CA GLU A 34 -4.69 -24.25 13.67
C GLU A 34 -3.30 -24.74 14.09
N GLU A 35 -2.40 -24.94 13.12
CA GLU A 35 -0.99 -25.30 13.36
C GLU A 35 -0.21 -24.13 13.98
N GLY A 36 -0.57 -22.89 13.59
CA GLY A 36 0.09 -21.68 14.01
C GLY A 36 1.33 -21.35 13.17
N PHE A 37 1.68 -20.07 13.12
CA PHE A 37 2.86 -19.58 12.39
C PHE A 37 4.05 -19.38 13.33
N ASP A 38 5.26 -19.69 12.87
CA ASP A 38 6.48 -19.32 13.57
C ASP A 38 6.62 -17.79 13.60
N VAL A 39 6.55 -17.21 14.79
CA VAL A 39 6.56 -15.76 14.99
C VAL A 39 7.91 -15.14 14.58
N GLU A 40 9.01 -15.90 14.66
CA GLU A 40 10.34 -15.42 14.26
C GLU A 40 10.49 -15.34 12.73
N GLU A 41 9.74 -16.16 11.97
CA GLU A 41 9.68 -16.06 10.51
C GLU A 41 8.73 -14.97 10.02
N LEU A 42 7.80 -14.52 10.87
CA LEU A 42 6.89 -13.43 10.53
C LEU A 42 7.64 -12.09 10.48
N ARG A 43 7.37 -11.31 9.43
CA ARG A 43 7.85 -9.93 9.36
C ARG A 43 7.32 -9.15 10.57
N GLY A 44 8.23 -8.46 11.27
CA GLY A 44 7.89 -7.59 12.38
C GLY A 44 6.74 -6.65 12.05
N ARG A 45 5.79 -6.51 12.99
CA ARG A 45 4.62 -5.65 12.81
C ARG A 45 5.04 -4.18 12.70
N GLY A 46 4.35 -3.44 11.84
CA GLY A 46 4.55 -1.99 11.67
C GLY A 46 4.90 -1.60 10.25
N ARG A 47 4.95 -0.29 9.99
CA ARG A 47 5.39 0.21 8.69
C ARG A 47 6.92 0.05 8.60
N PRO A 48 7.46 -0.50 7.50
CA PRO A 48 8.90 -0.59 7.32
C PRO A 48 9.55 0.78 7.52
N SER A 49 10.66 0.83 8.25
CA SER A 49 11.45 2.05 8.36
C SER A 49 12.01 2.42 6.99
N LEU A 50 12.06 3.72 6.69
CA LEU A 50 12.75 4.23 5.50
C LEU A 50 14.27 4.42 5.73
N GLY A 51 14.80 4.01 6.89
CA GLY A 51 16.21 4.10 7.29
C GLY A 51 16.47 3.30 8.58
N ASP A 52 17.51 3.67 9.34
CA ASP A 52 17.94 2.94 10.56
C ASP A 52 16.95 3.01 11.74
N GLY A 53 15.82 3.71 11.58
CA GLY A 53 14.84 3.89 12.63
C GLY A 53 13.45 4.28 12.13
N PRO A 54 12.48 4.42 13.05
CA PRO A 54 11.11 4.79 12.71
C PRO A 54 11.08 6.14 12.00
N SER A 55 10.31 6.22 10.91
CA SER A 55 10.12 7.47 10.16
C SER A 55 9.07 8.35 10.80
N THR A 56 9.33 9.67 10.86
CA THR A 56 8.37 10.66 11.35
C THR A 56 7.57 11.26 10.20
N VAL A 57 6.25 11.40 10.38
CA VAL A 57 5.38 12.07 9.39
C VAL A 57 5.40 13.57 9.65
N ILE A 58 5.81 14.35 8.64
CA ILE A 58 5.81 15.82 8.67
C ILE A 58 4.70 16.32 7.73
N PRO A 59 3.57 16.85 8.25
CA PRO A 59 2.52 17.43 7.41
C PRO A 59 2.98 18.78 6.84
N VAL A 60 2.88 18.95 5.52
CA VAL A 60 3.24 20.19 4.81
C VAL A 60 2.06 20.62 3.93
N ARG A 61 1.68 21.90 3.99
CA ARG A 61 0.67 22.47 3.10
C ARG A 61 1.33 22.86 1.78
N MET A 62 0.72 22.48 0.68
CA MET A 62 1.10 22.89 -0.68
C MET A 62 -0.11 23.55 -1.33
N ASP A 63 0.10 24.65 -2.03
CA ASP A 63 -0.90 25.15 -2.96
C ASP A 63 -1.05 24.21 -4.16
N GLU A 64 -2.10 24.42 -4.95
CA GLU A 64 -2.44 23.57 -6.09
C GLU A 64 -1.34 23.58 -7.15
N GLY A 65 -0.69 24.72 -7.39
CA GLY A 65 0.37 24.86 -8.39
C GLY A 65 1.61 24.05 -8.00
N LEU A 66 2.04 24.17 -6.74
CA LEU A 66 3.18 23.40 -6.23
C LEU A 66 2.89 21.89 -6.23
N LEU A 67 1.68 21.49 -5.82
CA LEU A 67 1.29 20.09 -5.83
C LEU A 67 1.23 19.52 -7.25
N GLY A 68 0.74 20.31 -8.23
CA GLY A 68 0.74 19.96 -9.64
C GLY A 68 2.14 19.73 -10.19
N ALA A 69 3.04 20.71 -10.03
CA ALA A 69 4.42 20.60 -10.50
C ALA A 69 5.17 19.41 -9.88
N LEU A 70 4.90 19.11 -8.60
CA LEU A 70 5.47 17.94 -7.94
C LEU A 70 4.98 16.62 -8.56
N ASN A 71 3.70 16.52 -8.93
CA ASN A 71 3.17 15.33 -9.58
C ASN A 71 3.75 15.13 -10.98
N GLU A 72 3.79 16.20 -11.78
CA GLU A 72 4.36 16.16 -13.13
C GLU A 72 5.82 15.70 -13.09
N LYS A 73 6.60 16.21 -12.12
CA LYS A 73 7.99 15.78 -11.95
C LYS A 73 8.10 14.31 -11.54
N ALA A 74 7.27 13.86 -10.60
CA ALA A 74 7.27 12.47 -10.14
C ALA A 74 6.88 11.50 -11.27
N GLU A 75 5.89 11.87 -12.09
CA GLU A 75 5.47 11.12 -13.28
C GLU A 75 6.58 11.07 -14.33
N HIS A 76 7.20 12.21 -14.65
CA HIS A 76 8.32 12.30 -15.59
C HIS A 76 9.48 11.39 -15.19
N ASP A 77 9.81 11.35 -13.90
CA ASP A 77 10.93 10.56 -13.37
C ASP A 77 10.54 9.10 -13.06
N GLY A 78 9.26 8.73 -13.21
CA GLY A 78 8.77 7.38 -12.93
C GLY A 78 8.82 7.00 -11.44
N ILE A 79 8.81 7.99 -10.54
CA ILE A 79 8.88 7.79 -9.09
C ILE A 79 7.58 8.20 -8.40
N THR A 80 7.40 7.75 -7.16
CA THR A 80 6.24 8.20 -6.37
C THR A 80 6.41 9.66 -5.95
N ARG A 81 5.30 10.38 -5.75
CA ARG A 81 5.30 11.72 -5.15
C ARG A 81 6.10 11.81 -3.86
N SER A 82 5.98 10.80 -2.99
CA SER A 82 6.72 10.77 -1.72
C SER A 82 8.23 10.61 -1.93
N GLU A 83 8.64 9.92 -2.99
CA GLU A 83 10.05 9.80 -3.34
C GLU A 83 10.61 11.10 -3.90
N ALA A 84 9.88 11.76 -4.80
CA ALA A 84 10.25 13.07 -5.32
C ALA A 84 10.44 14.11 -4.19
N ILE A 85 9.56 14.12 -3.19
CA ILE A 85 9.71 14.99 -2.00
C ILE A 85 11.01 14.65 -1.25
N ARG A 86 11.29 13.36 -1.02
CA ARG A 86 12.50 12.95 -0.28
C ARG A 86 13.77 13.27 -1.04
N GLU A 87 13.80 13.09 -2.36
CA GLU A 87 14.93 13.49 -3.20
C GLU A 87 15.16 14.99 -3.16
N ALA A 88 14.10 15.79 -3.23
CA ALA A 88 14.21 17.24 -3.10
C ALA A 88 14.81 17.65 -1.74
N VAL A 89 14.38 17.01 -0.64
CA VAL A 89 14.93 17.27 0.70
C VAL A 89 16.39 16.80 0.83
N ARG A 90 16.74 15.63 0.31
CA ARG A 90 18.12 15.12 0.28
C ARG A 90 19.05 16.08 -0.49
N SER A 91 18.62 16.49 -1.68
CA SER A 91 19.32 17.47 -2.51
C SER A 91 19.50 18.81 -1.79
N TRP A 92 18.44 19.34 -1.16
CA TRP A 92 18.47 20.59 -0.40
C TRP A 92 19.42 20.52 0.80
N THR A 93 19.38 19.42 1.55
CA THR A 93 20.22 19.21 2.75
C THR A 93 21.64 18.75 2.43
N ARG A 94 21.91 18.39 1.16
CA ARG A 94 23.17 17.76 0.70
C ARG A 94 23.47 16.44 1.40
N ILE A 95 22.45 15.73 1.85
CA ILE A 95 22.57 14.37 2.36
C ILE A 95 22.35 13.44 1.16
N ALA A 96 23.33 12.56 0.90
CA ALA A 96 23.26 11.55 -0.16
C ALA A 96 22.32 10.41 0.24
#